data_AF-A0ABC8KHH0-F1
#
_entry.id   AF-A0ABC8KHH0-F1
#
_cell.length_a   1.000
_cell.length_b   1.000
_cell.length_c   1.000
_cell.angle_alpha   90.00
_cell.angle_beta   90.00
_cell.angle_gamma   90.00
#
_symmetry.space_group_name_H-M   'P 1'
#
loop_
_entity.id
_entity.type
_entity.pdbx_description
1 polymer ?
#
loop_
_entity_poly.entity_id
_entity_poly.type
_entity_poly.pdbx_seq_one_letter_code
_entity_poly.pdbx_strand_id
1 'polypeptide(L)'
;MCMGEALRTIAFKVRTASCVNSFGDEQLAVDMLADKLLSEALQYSHVCKSACSEEVPELQDMGGKWQHVKETTEINEGKVFSPGNLRATFDNFEYNKLIDYYVKEKYTTRFVRFWPIEDIRIIIVKEKGIFTNVTSPTAKAKLRLLFEVAPLGLLIENAGGFSSDGYTPVLDKTIVNLDDRTQVAYGSKNESSTRFEETLYGTSRLKNIPIGVTA
;
A
#
# COMPACT_ATOMS: atom_id res chain seq x y z
N MET A 1 24.48 18.28 -17.87
CA MET A 1 23.24 18.27 -18.68
C MET A 1 22.09 18.11 -17.71
N CYS A 2 21.21 19.11 -17.57
CA CYS A 2 20.09 18.99 -16.63
C CYS A 2 19.01 18.07 -17.22
N MET A 3 18.20 17.42 -16.38
CA MET A 3 17.12 16.53 -16.84
C MET A 3 16.17 17.23 -17.82
N GLY A 4 15.96 18.53 -17.63
CA GLY A 4 15.17 19.37 -18.53
C GLY A 4 15.80 19.61 -19.91
N GLU A 5 17.13 19.60 -20.03
CA GLU A 5 17.81 19.70 -21.33
C GLU A 5 17.76 18.38 -22.08
N ALA A 6 18.02 17.26 -21.39
CA ALA A 6 17.94 15.93 -21.98
C ALA A 6 16.54 15.64 -22.53
N LEU A 7 15.49 15.92 -21.76
CA LEU A 7 14.10 15.75 -22.20
C LEU A 7 13.73 16.62 -23.41
N ARG A 8 14.22 17.88 -23.47
CA ARG A 8 13.96 18.79 -24.59
C ARG A 8 14.70 18.39 -25.87
N THR A 9 15.89 17.81 -25.77
CA THR A 9 16.63 17.30 -26.93
C THR A 9 15.98 16.04 -27.52
N ILE A 10 15.35 15.21 -26.67
CA ILE A 10 14.72 13.94 -27.09
C ILE A 10 13.31 14.15 -27.66
N ALA A 11 12.62 15.26 -27.34
CA ALA A 11 11.30 15.59 -27.89
C ALA A 11 11.24 15.59 -29.44
N PHE A 12 12.37 15.74 -30.13
CA PHE A 12 12.44 15.69 -31.60
C PHE A 12 12.69 14.28 -32.18
N LYS A 13 12.99 13.28 -31.33
CA LYS A 13 13.19 11.88 -31.69
C LYS A 13 12.17 11.00 -30.95
N VAL A 14 10.89 11.32 -31.05
CA VAL A 14 9.82 10.33 -30.83
C VAL A 14 9.83 9.38 -32.05
N ARG A 15 10.86 8.55 -32.15
CA ARG A 15 10.77 7.30 -32.91
C ARG A 15 10.45 6.24 -31.88
N THR A 16 9.33 5.56 -32.07
CA THR A 16 9.01 4.29 -31.44
C THR A 16 10.28 3.45 -31.41
N ALA A 17 10.75 3.10 -30.21
CA ALA A 17 11.72 2.02 -30.13
C ALA A 17 10.93 0.77 -30.52
N SER A 18 11.35 0.08 -31.57
CA SER A 18 10.70 -1.14 -32.05
C SER A 18 11.01 -2.31 -31.11
N CYS A 19 10.65 -2.14 -29.84
CA CYS A 19 10.88 -3.07 -28.75
C CYS A 19 9.60 -3.16 -27.93
N VAL A 20 9.15 -4.38 -27.69
CA VAL A 20 7.96 -4.69 -26.88
C VAL A 20 8.49 -5.09 -25.51
N ASN A 21 7.97 -4.49 -24.44
CA ASN A 21 8.36 -4.87 -23.08
C ASN A 21 7.86 -6.29 -22.74
N SER A 22 8.31 -6.86 -21.61
CA SER A 22 7.87 -8.19 -21.15
C SER A 22 6.36 -8.29 -20.84
N PHE A 23 5.63 -7.17 -20.87
CA PHE A 23 4.20 -7.05 -20.62
C PHE A 23 3.36 -6.81 -21.89
N GLY A 24 3.98 -6.63 -23.06
CA GLY A 24 3.31 -6.50 -24.35
C GLY A 24 3.07 -5.06 -24.83
N ASP A 25 3.60 -4.04 -24.15
CA ASP A 25 3.42 -2.64 -24.54
C ASP A 25 4.52 -2.13 -25.47
N GLU A 26 4.17 -1.20 -26.37
CA GLU A 26 5.12 -0.50 -27.24
C GLU A 26 5.98 0.47 -26.41
N GLN A 27 7.28 0.18 -26.32
CA GLN A 27 8.21 0.94 -25.50
C GLN A 27 8.69 2.21 -26.23
N LEU A 28 8.61 3.39 -25.58
CA LEU A 28 9.17 4.60 -26.16
C LEU A 28 10.64 4.74 -25.78
N ALA A 29 11.46 5.28 -26.69
CA ALA A 29 12.88 5.53 -26.41
C ALA A 29 13.12 6.50 -25.24
N VAL A 30 12.12 7.32 -24.90
CA VAL A 30 12.13 8.18 -23.71
C VAL A 30 12.02 7.40 -22.41
N ASP A 31 11.28 6.29 -22.42
CA ASP A 31 11.01 5.49 -21.22
C ASP A 31 12.28 4.74 -20.80
N MET A 32 12.95 4.09 -21.77
CA MET A 32 14.26 3.46 -21.55
C MET A 32 15.33 4.45 -21.07
N LEU A 33 15.30 5.68 -21.56
CA LEU A 33 16.29 6.70 -21.18
C LEU A 33 16.00 7.27 -19.79
N ALA A 34 14.72 7.48 -19.45
CA ALA A 34 14.30 7.85 -18.11
C ALA A 34 14.66 6.76 -17.11
N ASP A 35 14.41 5.49 -17.45
CA ASP A 35 14.72 4.34 -16.60
C ASP A 35 16.22 4.22 -16.30
N LYS A 36 17.05 4.39 -17.33
CA LYS A 36 18.50 4.41 -17.18
C LYS A 36 18.99 5.55 -16.28
N LEU A 37 18.50 6.77 -16.51
CA LEU A 37 18.91 7.94 -15.70
C LEU A 37 18.46 7.82 -14.24
N LEU A 38 17.26 7.29 -14.00
CA LEU A 38 16.75 7.05 -12.65
C LEU A 38 17.56 5.97 -11.94
N SER A 39 17.86 4.87 -12.62
CA SER A 39 18.67 3.77 -12.07
C SER A 39 20.09 4.23 -11.75
N GLU A 40 20.75 4.97 -12.64
CA GLU A 40 22.08 5.54 -12.38
C GLU A 40 22.06 6.54 -11.20
N ALA A 41 21.04 7.38 -11.11
CA ALA A 41 20.88 8.31 -9.98
C ALA A 41 20.66 7.57 -8.66
N LEU A 42 19.87 6.49 -8.65
CA LEU A 42 19.63 5.66 -7.48
C LEU A 42 20.89 4.91 -7.03
N GLN A 43 21.68 4.37 -7.95
CA GLN A 43 22.99 3.76 -7.65
C GLN A 43 23.95 4.79 -7.06
N TYR A 44 24.05 5.97 -7.68
CA TYR A 44 24.94 7.04 -7.24
C TYR A 44 24.53 7.64 -5.89
N SER A 45 23.24 7.57 -5.55
CA SER A 45 22.74 8.08 -4.27
C SER A 45 23.25 7.30 -3.05
N HIS A 46 23.66 6.04 -3.24
CA HIS A 46 24.05 5.10 -2.18
C HIS A 46 23.01 4.88 -1.06
N VAL A 47 21.81 5.45 -1.16
CA VAL A 47 20.72 5.33 -0.17
C VAL A 47 19.64 4.34 -0.61
N CYS A 48 19.61 3.97 -1.89
CA CYS A 48 18.69 2.96 -2.42
C CYS A 48 19.35 1.58 -2.30
N LYS A 49 18.67 0.60 -1.68
CA LYS A 49 19.16 -0.79 -1.61
C LYS A 49 18.79 -1.58 -2.85
N SER A 50 17.55 -1.45 -3.31
CA SER A 50 17.09 -2.12 -4.52
C SER A 50 16.07 -1.24 -5.23
N ALA A 51 16.12 -1.24 -6.56
CA ALA A 51 15.09 -0.63 -7.38
C ALA A 51 14.55 -1.68 -8.35
N CYS A 52 13.28 -1.53 -8.71
CA CYS A 52 12.60 -2.34 -9.70
C CYS A 52 11.85 -1.37 -10.61
N SER A 53 11.94 -1.58 -11.91
CA SER A 53 11.27 -0.77 -12.91
C SER A 53 10.30 -1.63 -13.70
N GLU A 54 9.28 -1.02 -14.26
CA GLU A 54 8.35 -1.67 -15.17
C GLU A 54 9.08 -2.17 -16.44
N GLU A 55 10.12 -1.46 -16.85
CA GLU A 55 10.94 -1.80 -18.03
C GLU A 55 11.91 -2.96 -17.75
N VAL A 56 12.31 -3.12 -16.48
CA VAL A 56 13.18 -4.20 -16.01
C VAL A 56 12.59 -4.73 -14.71
N PRO A 57 11.65 -5.70 -14.77
CA PRO A 57 10.89 -6.20 -13.61
C PRO A 57 11.74 -7.06 -12.65
N GLU A 58 13.06 -7.04 -12.80
CA GLU A 58 14.01 -7.69 -11.92
C GLU A 58 14.54 -6.70 -10.88
N LEU A 59 14.61 -7.13 -9.62
CA LEU A 59 15.17 -6.34 -8.52
C LEU A 59 16.67 -6.13 -8.74
N GLN A 60 17.07 -4.89 -9.04
CA GLN A 60 18.47 -4.50 -9.18
C GLN A 60 19.02 -4.04 -7.83
N ASP A 61 20.13 -4.62 -7.37
CA ASP A 61 20.84 -4.18 -6.16
C ASP A 61 21.58 -2.86 -6.45
N MET A 62 21.17 -1.80 -5.74
CA MET A 62 21.70 -0.45 -5.90
C MET A 62 22.85 -0.14 -4.92
N GLY A 63 23.34 -1.17 -4.20
CA GLY A 63 24.54 -1.07 -3.37
C GLY A 63 24.33 -0.33 -2.04
N GLY A 64 23.10 0.09 -1.73
CA GLY A 64 22.74 0.65 -0.43
C GLY A 64 22.98 -0.34 0.71
N LYS A 65 23.31 0.17 1.90
CA LYS A 65 23.36 -0.63 3.13
C LYS A 65 22.00 -0.56 3.82
N TRP A 66 21.52 -1.69 4.34
CA TRP A 66 20.36 -1.69 5.24
C TRP A 66 20.75 -0.94 6.50
N GLN A 67 20.22 0.26 6.66
CA GLN A 67 20.31 1.01 7.90
C GLN A 67 19.04 0.78 8.69
N HIS A 68 19.20 0.42 9.94
CA HIS A 68 18.08 0.39 10.88
C HIS A 68 17.63 1.83 11.09
N VAL A 69 16.47 2.16 10.52
CA VAL A 69 15.95 3.54 10.55
C VAL A 69 15.25 3.82 11.88
N LYS A 70 14.42 2.88 12.34
CA LYS A 70 13.60 3.04 13.54
C LYS A 70 13.05 1.69 14.01
N GLU A 71 12.94 1.50 15.32
CA GLU A 71 12.06 0.47 15.91
C GLU A 71 10.69 1.07 16.14
N THR A 72 9.67 0.46 15.53
CA THR A 72 8.28 0.85 15.73
C THR A 72 7.62 -0.23 16.56
N THR A 73 7.23 0.12 17.79
CA THR A 73 6.61 -0.79 18.74
C THR A 73 5.11 -0.54 18.91
N GLU A 74 4.61 0.65 18.53
CA GLU A 74 3.20 1.02 18.67
C GLU A 74 2.72 1.90 17.50
N ILE A 75 1.52 1.60 16.99
CA ILE A 75 0.82 2.42 15.99
C ILE A 75 -0.27 3.25 16.69
N ASN A 76 -0.04 4.56 16.77
CA ASN A 76 -0.93 5.53 17.37
C ASN A 76 -2.05 5.98 16.42
N GLU A 77 -3.07 6.64 16.97
CA GLU A 77 -4.10 7.28 16.16
C GLU A 77 -3.52 8.43 15.32
N GLY A 78 -3.99 8.57 14.08
CA GLY A 78 -3.62 9.73 13.29
C GLY A 78 -4.46 9.96 12.07
N LYS A 79 -4.44 11.22 11.65
CA LYS A 79 -5.27 11.76 10.57
C LYS A 79 -4.73 11.43 9.18
N VAL A 80 -4.49 10.15 8.90
CA VAL A 80 -4.07 9.67 7.59
C VAL A 80 -4.93 8.47 7.22
N PHE A 81 -5.50 8.49 6.01
CA PHE A 81 -6.24 7.34 5.49
C PHE A 81 -5.84 7.03 4.05
N SER A 82 -5.82 5.74 3.73
CA SER A 82 -5.40 5.19 2.45
C SER A 82 -6.49 4.25 1.92
N PRO A 83 -7.43 4.75 1.11
CA PRO A 83 -8.51 3.93 0.60
C PRO A 83 -8.08 3.16 -0.66
N GLY A 84 -7.88 1.85 -0.53
CA GLY A 84 -7.47 0.96 -1.63
C GLY A 84 -8.56 0.70 -2.67
N ASN A 85 -9.83 0.90 -2.33
CA ASN A 85 -10.96 0.65 -3.22
C ASN A 85 -12.08 1.69 -3.08
N LEU A 86 -11.82 2.95 -3.47
CA LEU A 86 -12.85 4.00 -3.45
C LEU A 86 -14.08 3.68 -4.30
N ARG A 87 -13.99 2.80 -5.31
CA ARG A 87 -15.17 2.43 -6.12
C ARG A 87 -16.24 1.70 -5.30
N ALA A 88 -15.82 0.99 -4.25
CA ALA A 88 -16.75 0.29 -3.36
C ALA A 88 -17.67 1.24 -2.57
N THR A 89 -17.36 2.55 -2.46
CA THR A 89 -18.22 3.51 -1.76
C THR A 89 -19.54 3.76 -2.49
N PHE A 90 -19.61 3.48 -3.79
CA PHE A 90 -20.83 3.68 -4.56
C PHE A 90 -21.89 2.61 -4.24
N ASP A 91 -21.44 1.37 -4.05
CA ASP A 91 -22.33 0.24 -3.81
C ASP A 91 -22.53 -0.04 -2.31
N ASN A 92 -21.55 0.30 -1.47
CA ASN A 92 -21.58 0.03 -0.04
C ASN A 92 -21.77 1.34 0.75
N PHE A 93 -22.99 1.55 1.23
CA PHE A 93 -23.37 2.73 2.01
C PHE A 93 -22.55 2.87 3.31
N GLU A 94 -22.25 1.77 3.98
CA GLU A 94 -21.48 1.80 5.23
C GLU A 94 -20.03 2.20 4.98
N TYR A 95 -19.43 1.71 3.89
CA TYR A 95 -18.09 2.14 3.51
C TYR A 95 -18.06 3.62 3.10
N ASN A 96 -19.11 4.09 2.42
CA ASN A 96 -19.25 5.52 2.10
C ASN A 96 -19.29 6.36 3.38
N LYS A 97 -20.09 5.95 4.37
CA LYS A 97 -20.20 6.63 5.67
C LYS A 97 -18.85 6.73 6.40
N LEU A 98 -18.02 5.69 6.31
CA LEU A 98 -16.67 5.69 6.86
C LEU A 98 -15.75 6.69 6.14
N ILE A 99 -15.77 6.71 4.82
CA ILE A 99 -14.97 7.66 4.02
C ILE A 99 -15.45 9.10 4.26
N ASP A 100 -16.75 9.32 4.32
CA ASP A 100 -17.36 10.63 4.64
C ASP A 100 -16.92 11.13 6.01
N TYR A 101 -16.79 10.24 7.00
CA TYR A 101 -16.24 10.59 8.31
C TYR A 101 -14.80 11.08 8.20
N TYR A 102 -13.92 10.36 7.49
CA TYR A 102 -12.53 10.77 7.28
C TYR A 102 -12.42 12.11 6.57
N VAL A 103 -13.29 12.35 5.58
CA VAL A 103 -13.36 13.63 4.85
C VAL A 103 -13.82 14.76 5.78
N LYS A 104 -14.88 14.55 6.59
CA LYS A 104 -15.39 15.55 7.55
C LYS A 104 -14.37 15.93 8.62
N GLU A 105 -13.63 14.95 9.14
CA GLU A 105 -12.59 15.15 10.14
C GLU A 105 -11.25 15.67 9.56
N LYS A 106 -11.22 15.93 8.25
CA LYS A 106 -10.07 16.46 7.50
C LYS A 106 -8.83 15.56 7.60
N TYR A 107 -9.03 14.25 7.44
CA TYR A 107 -7.90 13.32 7.37
C TYR A 107 -7.13 13.54 6.06
N THR A 108 -5.80 13.38 6.12
CA THR A 108 -4.94 13.47 4.94
C THR A 108 -5.03 12.17 4.16
N THR A 109 -5.57 12.22 2.94
CA THR A 109 -5.53 11.07 2.04
C THR A 109 -4.12 10.87 1.52
N ARG A 110 -3.59 9.65 1.66
CA ARG A 110 -2.34 9.24 1.00
C ARG A 110 -2.57 7.87 0.40
N PHE A 111 -2.54 7.79 -0.93
CA PHE A 111 -2.79 6.54 -1.64
C PHE A 111 -1.83 6.42 -2.81
N VAL A 112 -0.97 5.41 -2.77
CA VAL A 112 0.02 5.13 -3.82
C VAL A 112 -0.48 3.90 -4.60
N ARG A 113 -1.05 4.15 -5.78
CA ARG A 113 -1.77 3.15 -6.59
C ARG A 113 -0.89 2.02 -7.18
N PHE A 114 0.42 1.99 -6.93
CA PHE A 114 1.33 1.04 -7.55
C PHE A 114 1.42 -0.30 -6.78
N TRP A 115 1.42 -0.26 -5.44
CA TRP A 115 1.49 -1.47 -4.61
C TRP A 115 1.13 -1.19 -3.13
N PRO A 116 0.39 -2.06 -2.42
CA PRO A 116 -0.06 -1.83 -1.04
C PRO A 116 1.07 -1.68 -0.01
N ILE A 117 2.29 -2.15 -0.30
CA ILE A 117 3.45 -1.98 0.61
C ILE A 117 3.73 -0.50 0.87
N GLU A 118 3.64 0.39 -0.11
CA GLU A 118 3.99 1.80 0.15
C GLU A 118 2.97 2.49 1.05
N ASP A 119 1.69 2.18 0.90
CA ASP A 119 0.64 2.69 1.79
C ASP A 119 0.82 2.17 3.22
N ILE A 120 1.15 0.89 3.37
CA ILE A 120 1.37 0.24 4.68
C ILE A 120 2.68 0.72 5.32
N ARG A 121 3.72 0.91 4.52
CA ARG A 121 4.99 1.50 4.96
C ARG A 121 4.76 2.89 5.53
N ILE A 122 3.91 3.71 4.92
CA ILE A 122 3.57 5.03 5.47
C ILE A 122 2.95 4.89 6.86
N ILE A 123 2.04 3.92 7.06
CA ILE A 123 1.41 3.67 8.36
C ILE A 123 2.46 3.26 9.41
N ILE A 124 3.39 2.37 9.06
CA ILE A 124 4.46 1.92 9.95
C ILE A 124 5.44 3.08 10.25
N VAL A 125 5.95 3.77 9.23
CA VAL A 125 6.95 4.84 9.39
C VAL A 125 6.39 6.07 10.11
N LYS A 126 5.13 6.42 9.83
CA LYS A 126 4.44 7.53 10.51
C LYS A 126 3.81 7.11 11.83
N GLU A 127 3.79 5.81 12.12
CA GLU A 127 3.19 5.18 13.30
C GLU A 127 1.73 5.58 13.48
N LYS A 128 1.04 5.83 12.36
CA LYS A 128 -0.34 6.31 12.36
C LYS A 128 -1.03 6.16 11.01
N GLY A 129 -2.35 6.01 11.09
CA GLY A 129 -3.25 6.00 9.94
C GLY A 129 -3.97 4.68 9.77
N ILE A 130 -4.75 4.62 8.70
CA ILE A 130 -5.60 3.48 8.34
C ILE A 130 -5.52 3.21 6.83
N PHE A 131 -5.29 1.96 6.47
CA PHE A 131 -5.48 1.44 5.12
C PHE A 131 -6.77 0.64 5.08
N THR A 132 -7.63 0.88 4.09
CA THR A 132 -8.87 0.12 3.91
C THR A 132 -9.04 -0.34 2.48
N ASN A 133 -9.25 -1.64 2.29
CA ASN A 133 -9.64 -2.23 1.02
C ASN A 133 -10.89 -3.09 1.23
N VAL A 134 -12.05 -2.51 0.92
CA VAL A 134 -13.35 -3.15 1.11
C VAL A 134 -13.87 -3.68 -0.23
N THR A 135 -14.59 -4.79 -0.17
CA THR A 135 -15.26 -5.38 -1.33
C THR A 135 -16.67 -4.85 -1.49
N SER A 136 -17.13 -4.80 -2.73
CA SER A 136 -18.53 -4.57 -3.06
C SER A 136 -18.99 -5.55 -4.15
N PRO A 137 -20.30 -5.69 -4.38
CA PRO A 137 -20.83 -6.54 -5.45
C PRO A 137 -20.21 -6.23 -6.83
N THR A 138 -19.94 -4.95 -7.09
CA THR A 138 -19.33 -4.49 -8.35
C THR A 138 -17.79 -4.50 -8.29
N ALA A 139 -17.20 -4.32 -7.10
CA ALA A 139 -15.76 -4.23 -6.90
C ALA A 139 -15.21 -5.42 -6.09
N LYS A 140 -14.70 -6.43 -6.82
CA LYS A 140 -14.07 -7.64 -6.24
C LYS A 140 -12.80 -7.33 -5.44
N ALA A 141 -12.50 -8.19 -4.48
CA ALA A 141 -11.24 -8.17 -3.75
C ALA A 141 -10.07 -8.32 -4.72
N LYS A 142 -9.10 -7.42 -4.61
CA LYS A 142 -7.89 -7.42 -5.45
C LYS A 142 -6.70 -8.07 -4.77
N LEU A 143 -6.67 -8.07 -3.44
CA LEU A 143 -5.51 -8.50 -2.67
C LEU A 143 -5.57 -9.99 -2.37
N ARG A 144 -4.45 -10.67 -2.58
CA ARG A 144 -4.27 -12.11 -2.36
C ARG A 144 -3.84 -12.38 -0.92
N LEU A 145 -4.58 -13.25 -0.24
CA LEU A 145 -4.40 -13.53 1.18
C LEU A 145 -2.97 -13.99 1.49
N LEU A 146 -2.46 -14.96 0.72
CA LEU A 146 -1.14 -15.56 0.97
C LEU A 146 0.03 -14.62 0.68
N PHE A 147 0.00 -13.93 -0.46
CA PHE A 147 1.17 -13.21 -0.97
C PHE A 147 1.26 -11.77 -0.49
N GLU A 148 0.12 -11.17 -0.15
CA GLU A 148 0.06 -9.76 0.20
C GLU A 148 -0.47 -9.62 1.61
N VAL A 149 -1.66 -10.17 1.88
CA VAL A 149 -2.40 -9.79 3.09
C VAL A 149 -1.78 -10.40 4.36
N ALA A 150 -1.42 -11.68 4.36
CA ALA A 150 -0.79 -12.34 5.48
C ALA A 150 0.59 -11.75 5.87
N PRO A 151 1.56 -11.58 4.94
CA PRO A 151 2.86 -11.01 5.31
C PRO A 151 2.74 -9.55 5.77
N LEU A 152 1.83 -8.76 5.19
CA LEU A 152 1.61 -7.38 5.61
C LEU A 152 0.89 -7.29 6.96
N GLY A 153 -0.05 -8.18 7.23
CA GLY A 153 -0.70 -8.31 8.53
C GLY A 153 0.30 -8.59 9.64
N LEU A 154 1.25 -9.52 9.39
CA LEU A 154 2.30 -9.85 10.36
C LEU A 154 3.20 -8.66 10.68
N LEU A 155 3.58 -7.87 9.67
CA LEU A 155 4.39 -6.66 9.86
C LEU A 155 3.65 -5.61 10.69
N ILE A 156 2.35 -5.43 10.45
CA ILE A 156 1.53 -4.45 11.16
C ILE A 156 1.28 -4.88 12.61
N GLU A 157 0.98 -6.14 12.86
CA GLU A 157 0.74 -6.65 14.21
C GLU A 157 2.03 -6.62 15.06
N ASN A 158 3.17 -6.99 14.48
CA ASN A 158 4.48 -6.84 15.13
C ASN A 158 4.84 -5.38 15.43
N ALA A 159 4.33 -4.44 14.63
CA ALA A 159 4.51 -2.99 14.85
C ALA A 159 3.52 -2.41 15.89
N GLY A 160 2.69 -3.26 16.54
CA GLY A 160 1.67 -2.83 17.51
C GLY A 160 0.39 -2.28 16.87
N GLY A 161 0.18 -2.55 15.57
CA GLY A 161 -1.05 -2.25 14.85
C GLY A 161 -2.04 -3.42 14.86
N PHE A 162 -3.15 -3.24 14.16
CA PHE A 162 -4.20 -4.25 14.01
C PHE A 162 -4.52 -4.50 12.54
N SER A 163 -4.76 -5.77 12.23
CA SER A 163 -5.26 -6.23 10.93
C SER A 163 -6.66 -6.82 11.08
N SER A 164 -7.58 -6.53 10.15
CA SER A 164 -8.92 -7.11 10.15
C SER A 164 -9.48 -7.28 8.75
N ASP A 165 -10.14 -8.40 8.49
CA ASP A 165 -10.98 -8.62 7.32
C ASP A 165 -12.43 -8.13 7.54
N GLY A 166 -12.71 -7.52 8.71
CA GLY A 166 -14.04 -7.07 9.13
C GLY A 166 -14.71 -7.98 10.16
N TYR A 167 -14.45 -9.28 10.08
CA TYR A 167 -14.99 -10.29 11.00
C TYR A 167 -13.96 -11.18 11.67
N THR A 168 -12.73 -11.26 11.15
CA THR A 168 -11.62 -12.04 11.70
C THR A 168 -10.31 -11.27 11.53
N PRO A 169 -9.32 -11.39 12.45
CA PRO A 169 -7.97 -10.95 12.16
C PRO A 169 -7.46 -11.67 10.92
N VAL A 170 -6.63 -10.99 10.12
CA VAL A 170 -6.17 -11.56 8.86
C VAL A 170 -5.32 -12.81 9.10
N LEU A 171 -4.48 -12.79 10.13
CA LEU A 171 -3.54 -13.87 10.42
C LEU A 171 -4.22 -15.16 10.88
N ASP A 172 -5.44 -15.07 11.41
CA ASP A 172 -6.21 -16.23 11.85
C ASP A 172 -6.99 -16.90 10.71
N LYS A 173 -7.00 -16.32 9.50
CA LYS A 173 -7.73 -16.90 8.37
C LYS A 173 -6.97 -18.10 7.80
N THR A 174 -7.63 -19.26 7.79
CA THR A 174 -7.13 -20.45 7.11
C THR A 174 -7.15 -20.26 5.59
N ILE A 175 -6.00 -20.42 4.95
CA ILE A 175 -5.86 -20.34 3.50
C ILE A 175 -6.29 -21.67 2.89
N VAL A 176 -7.30 -21.64 2.02
CA VAL A 176 -7.81 -22.85 1.34
C VAL A 176 -7.21 -22.98 -0.05
N ASN A 177 -7.10 -21.85 -0.78
CA ASN A 177 -6.51 -21.79 -2.11
C ASN A 177 -5.44 -20.70 -2.22
N LEU A 178 -4.52 -20.88 -3.17
CA LEU A 178 -3.43 -19.93 -3.43
C LEU A 178 -3.89 -18.58 -3.99
N ASP A 179 -5.03 -18.52 -4.69
CA ASP A 179 -5.62 -17.26 -5.20
C ASP A 179 -6.79 -16.78 -4.33
N ASP A 180 -6.88 -17.19 -3.06
CA ASP A 180 -7.88 -16.66 -2.13
C ASP A 180 -7.67 -15.15 -1.96
N ARG A 181 -8.73 -14.38 -2.18
CA ARG A 181 -8.72 -12.91 -2.08
C ARG A 181 -9.60 -12.45 -0.95
N THR A 182 -9.16 -11.41 -0.26
CA THR A 182 -9.84 -10.93 0.94
C THR A 182 -9.87 -9.41 0.96
N GLN A 183 -10.87 -8.87 1.65
CA GLN A 183 -10.82 -7.46 2.04
C GLN A 183 -9.88 -7.31 3.24
N VAL A 184 -9.40 -6.10 3.48
CA VAL A 184 -8.51 -5.89 4.62
C VAL A 184 -8.51 -4.44 5.07
N ALA A 185 -8.41 -4.25 6.37
CA ALA A 185 -8.03 -3.02 7.01
C ALA A 185 -6.75 -3.21 7.83
N TYR A 186 -5.84 -2.23 7.76
CA TYR A 186 -4.61 -2.17 8.57
C TYR A 186 -4.46 -0.80 9.21
N GLY A 187 -4.02 -0.76 10.46
CA GLY A 187 -3.67 0.50 11.11
C GLY A 187 -3.78 0.46 12.62
N SER A 188 -4.07 1.61 13.24
CA SER A 188 -4.22 1.71 14.70
C SER A 188 -5.40 0.89 15.22
N LYS A 189 -5.33 0.45 16.49
CA LYS A 189 -6.35 -0.34 17.18
C LYS A 189 -7.74 0.29 17.12
N ASN A 190 -7.82 1.61 17.35
CA ASN A 190 -9.10 2.32 17.46
C ASN A 190 -9.74 2.59 16.08
N GLU A 191 -8.96 2.89 15.05
CA GLU A 191 -9.50 3.13 13.70
C GLU A 191 -9.80 1.82 12.95
N SER A 192 -8.85 0.87 12.97
CA SER A 192 -8.90 -0.33 12.09
C SER A 192 -9.76 -1.45 12.63
N SER A 193 -9.93 -1.52 13.94
CA SER A 193 -10.71 -2.60 14.56
C SER A 193 -11.99 -2.10 15.22
N THR A 194 -11.98 -0.94 15.86
CA THR A 194 -13.23 -0.43 16.46
C THR A 194 -14.10 0.23 15.41
N ARG A 195 -13.61 1.25 14.69
CA ARG A 195 -14.46 2.01 13.77
C ARG A 195 -14.74 1.31 12.46
N PHE A 196 -13.76 0.65 11.86
CA PHE A 196 -13.96 -0.09 10.61
C PHE A 196 -14.95 -1.25 10.80
N GLU A 197 -14.81 -2.07 11.85
CA GLU A 197 -15.74 -3.17 12.14
C GLU A 197 -17.11 -2.66 12.59
N GLU A 198 -17.19 -1.62 13.44
CA GLU A 198 -18.47 -1.04 13.85
C GLU A 198 -19.23 -0.42 12.68
N THR A 199 -18.54 0.28 11.78
CA THR A 199 -19.21 0.98 10.69
C THR A 199 -19.69 -0.02 9.63
N LEU A 200 -18.87 -1.01 9.27
CA LEU A 200 -19.25 -1.96 8.22
C LEU A 200 -20.18 -3.07 8.71
N TYR A 201 -20.06 -3.50 9.97
CA TYR A 201 -20.71 -4.72 10.46
C TYR A 201 -21.48 -4.54 11.78
N GLY A 202 -21.55 -3.32 12.32
CA GLY A 202 -22.36 -2.98 13.50
C GLY A 202 -21.90 -3.60 14.83
N THR A 203 -20.89 -4.47 14.80
CA THR A 203 -20.32 -5.14 15.98
C THR A 203 -18.79 -5.12 15.87
N SER A 204 -18.11 -4.53 16.86
CA SER A 204 -16.66 -4.65 16.98
C SER A 204 -16.29 -5.64 18.07
N ARG A 205 -15.36 -6.53 17.74
CA ARG A 205 -14.89 -7.58 18.67
C ARG A 205 -13.91 -7.04 19.72
N LEU A 206 -13.34 -5.85 19.51
CA LEU A 206 -12.33 -5.27 20.40
C LEU A 206 -12.87 -4.31 21.45
N LYS A 207 -14.19 -4.05 21.49
CA LYS A 207 -14.79 -3.11 22.46
C LYS A 207 -14.58 -3.52 23.93
N ASN A 208 -14.19 -4.78 24.19
CA ASN A 208 -13.99 -5.35 25.51
C ASN A 208 -12.53 -5.69 25.86
N ILE A 209 -11.53 -5.36 25.03
CA ILE A 209 -10.11 -5.62 25.38
C ILE A 209 -9.46 -4.32 25.88
N PRO A 210 -9.22 -4.17 27.19
CA PRO A 210 -8.57 -2.98 27.74
C PRO A 210 -7.21 -2.75 27.08
N ILE A 211 -6.88 -1.48 26.89
CA ILE A 211 -5.59 -1.02 26.36
C ILE A 211 -4.53 -1.43 27.38
N GLY A 212 -3.65 -2.39 27.02
CA GLY A 212 -2.49 -2.75 27.84
C GLY A 212 -2.31 -4.22 28.25
N VAL A 213 -2.77 -5.21 27.47
CA VAL A 213 -2.34 -6.60 27.67
C VAL A 213 -1.71 -7.12 26.39
N THR A 214 -0.39 -7.10 26.38
CA THR A 214 0.47 -7.91 25.52
C THR A 214 0.18 -9.38 25.78
N ALA A 215 -0.06 -10.15 24.71
CA ALA A 215 0.06 -11.60 24.71
C ALA A 215 1.39 -11.97 24.05
#